data_AF-A0A378F447-F1
#
_entry.id   AF-A0A378F447-F1
#
_cell.length_a   1.000
_cell.length_b   1.000
_cell.length_c   1.000
_cell.angle_alpha   90.00
_cell.angle_beta   90.00
_cell.angle_gamma   90.00
#
_symmetry.space_group_name_H-M   'P 1'
#
loop_
_entity.id
_entity.type
_entity.pdbx_description
1 polymer ?
#
loop_
_entity_poly.entity_id
_entity_poly.type
_entity_poly.pdbx_seq_one_letter_code
_entity_poly.pdbx_strand_id
1 'polypeptide(L)'
;MLGFTAVMLCGLLLTLFSSLWLIFIGMLLFSAGFFAAHSVASSWIGPRARRARGQASSLYLFSYYLGSSLAGTLGGVFWHHYGWNGVGGFIALLLLAALLTGTCLHQRLK
;
A
#
# COMPACT_ATOMS: atom_id res chain seq x y z
N MET A 1 -2.40 11.12 0.95
CA MET A 1 -2.52 9.67 1.16
C MET A 1 -3.30 9.01 0.03
N LEU A 2 -4.61 9.25 -0.11
CA LEU A 2 -5.44 8.65 -1.19
C LEU A 2 -4.85 8.80 -2.61
N GLY A 3 -4.42 10.02 -2.98
CA GLY A 3 -3.79 10.25 -4.28
C GLY A 3 -2.50 9.44 -4.49
N PHE A 4 -1.64 9.33 -3.47
CA PHE A 4 -0.40 8.53 -3.55
C PHE A 4 -0.69 7.04 -3.64
N THR A 5 -1.70 6.55 -2.93
CA THR A 5 -2.17 5.16 -3.04
C THR A 5 -2.76 4.88 -4.44
N ALA A 6 -3.46 5.84 -5.05
CA ALA A 6 -3.94 5.71 -6.43
C ALA A 6 -2.78 5.70 -7.44
N VAL A 7 -1.75 6.53 -7.26
CA VAL A 7 -0.52 6.48 -8.07
C VAL A 7 0.17 5.11 -7.96
N MET A 8 0.22 4.55 -6.75
CA MET A 8 0.76 3.22 -6.51
C MET A 8 -0.05 2.14 -7.26
N LEU A 9 -1.38 2.24 -7.25
CA LEU A 9 -2.25 1.35 -8.01
C LEU A 9 -2.04 1.49 -9.52
N CYS A 10 -1.94 2.70 -10.04
CA CYS A 10 -1.63 2.92 -11.46
C CYS A 10 -0.27 2.32 -11.83
N GLY A 11 0.76 2.53 -11.00
CA GLY A 11 2.08 1.95 -11.21
C GLY A 11 2.05 0.42 -11.27
N LEU A 12 1.29 -0.22 -10.37
CA LEU A 12 1.07 -1.66 -10.39
C LEU A 12 0.38 -2.14 -11.68
N LEU A 13 -0.65 -1.44 -12.14
CA LEU A 13 -1.36 -1.83 -13.36
C LEU A 13 -0.44 -1.75 -14.59
N LEU A 14 0.50 -0.80 -14.60
CA LEU A 14 1.50 -0.71 -15.67
C LEU A 14 2.48 -1.89 -15.69
N THR A 15 2.79 -2.50 -14.53
CA THR A 15 3.68 -3.67 -14.48
C THR A 15 3.02 -4.96 -14.96
N LEU A 16 1.71 -4.95 -15.20
CA LEU A 16 0.98 -6.11 -15.75
C LEU A 16 1.10 -6.21 -17.29
N PHE A 17 1.55 -5.15 -17.95
CA PHE A 17 1.81 -5.20 -19.39
C PHE A 17 3.12 -5.94 -19.70
N SER A 18 3.21 -6.51 -20.90
CA SER A 18 4.41 -7.23 -21.35
C SER A 18 5.55 -6.31 -21.81
N SER A 19 5.30 -5.01 -21.97
CA SER A 19 6.32 -4.05 -22.41
C SER A 19 7.28 -3.71 -21.27
N LEU A 20 8.56 -3.94 -21.49
CA LEU A 20 9.62 -3.67 -20.52
C LEU A 20 9.65 -2.20 -20.09
N TRP A 21 9.41 -1.26 -21.01
CA TRP A 21 9.33 0.17 -20.69
C TRP A 21 8.18 0.50 -19.74
N LEU A 22 7.01 -0.14 -19.94
CA LEU A 22 5.86 0.05 -19.05
C LEU A 22 6.12 -0.53 -17.66
N ILE A 23 6.79 -1.68 -17.57
CA ILE A 23 7.19 -2.27 -16.29
C ILE A 23 8.12 -1.33 -15.53
N PHE A 24 9.14 -0.77 -16.19
CA PHE A 24 10.05 0.19 -15.55
C PHE A 24 9.34 1.43 -15.01
N ILE A 25 8.50 2.06 -15.84
CA ILE A 25 7.71 3.23 -15.43
C ILE A 25 6.75 2.84 -14.28
N GLY A 26 6.12 1.68 -14.37
CA GLY A 26 5.22 1.13 -13.36
C GLY A 26 5.92 0.94 -12.01
N MET A 27 7.12 0.35 -12.00
CA MET A 27 7.93 0.16 -10.80
C MET A 27 8.34 1.49 -10.15
N LEU A 28 8.70 2.49 -10.96
CA LEU A 28 9.04 3.83 -10.47
C LEU A 28 7.83 4.51 -9.81
N LEU A 29 6.68 4.49 -10.48
CA LEU A 29 5.44 5.07 -9.94
C LEU A 29 4.96 4.33 -8.68
N PHE A 30 5.03 3.01 -8.68
CA PHE A 30 4.68 2.19 -7.52
C PHE A 30 5.56 2.56 -6.32
N SER A 31 6.87 2.60 -6.51
CA SER A 31 7.83 2.93 -5.45
C SER A 31 7.64 4.36 -4.95
N ALA A 32 7.51 5.34 -5.85
CA ALA A 32 7.27 6.73 -5.48
C ALA A 32 5.96 6.90 -4.70
N GLY A 33 4.88 6.25 -5.16
CA GLY A 33 3.59 6.21 -4.48
C GLY A 33 3.68 5.60 -3.09
N PHE A 34 4.42 4.49 -2.94
CA PHE A 34 4.67 3.84 -1.65
C PHE A 34 5.37 4.77 -0.66
N PHE A 35 6.52 5.34 -1.04
CA PHE A 35 7.29 6.22 -0.16
C PHE A 35 6.48 7.45 0.25
N ALA A 36 5.75 8.07 -0.69
CA ALA A 36 4.89 9.21 -0.40
C ALA A 36 3.74 8.84 0.54
N ALA A 37 3.03 7.74 0.28
CA ALA A 37 1.92 7.28 1.12
C ALA A 37 2.39 6.88 2.53
N HIS A 38 3.50 6.14 2.64
CA HIS A 38 4.07 5.69 3.90
C HIS A 38 4.57 6.86 4.76
N SER A 39 5.23 7.85 4.14
CA SER A 39 5.70 9.05 4.85
C SER A 39 4.54 9.86 5.43
N VAL A 40 3.45 10.02 4.66
CA VAL A 40 2.23 10.67 5.15
C VAL A 40 1.57 9.86 6.28
N ALA A 41 1.49 8.54 6.16
CA ALA A 41 0.90 7.69 7.19
C ALA A 41 1.69 7.75 8.51
N SER A 42 3.03 7.67 8.44
CA SER A 42 3.91 7.76 9.60
C SER A 42 3.86 9.14 10.27
N SER A 43 3.89 10.22 9.46
CA SER A 43 3.80 11.60 9.99
C SER A 43 2.46 11.90 10.68
N TRP A 44 1.38 11.18 10.37
CA TRP A 44 0.07 11.38 11.01
C TRP A 44 0.02 10.89 12.46
N ILE A 45 0.90 9.97 12.86
CA ILE A 45 0.93 9.41 14.23
C ILE A 45 1.28 10.52 15.24
N GLY A 46 2.25 11.37 14.92
CA GLY A 46 2.75 12.41 15.82
C GLY A 46 1.66 13.40 16.28
N PRO A 47 1.03 14.15 15.35
CA PRO A 47 -0.01 15.13 15.68
C PRO A 47 -1.29 14.51 16.28
N ARG A 48 -1.62 13.27 15.91
CA ARG A 48 -2.85 12.60 16.37
C ARG A 48 -2.72 11.94 17.75
N ALA A 49 -1.52 11.50 18.12
CA ALA A 49 -1.27 10.92 19.43
C ALA A 49 -1.05 12.01 20.50
N ARG A 50 -2.15 12.48 21.11
CA ARG A 50 -2.14 13.44 22.23
C ARG A 50 -1.66 12.83 23.55
N ARG A 51 -1.84 11.52 23.76
CA ARG A 51 -1.35 10.72 24.90
C ARG A 51 -0.79 9.41 24.37
N ALA A 52 0.11 8.77 25.14
CA ALA A 52 0.70 7.46 24.83
C ALA A 52 1.32 7.35 23.41
N ARG A 53 2.10 8.36 22.98
CA ARG A 53 2.76 8.40 21.65
C ARG A 53 3.59 7.15 21.34
N GLY A 54 4.29 6.61 22.33
CA GLY A 54 5.07 5.37 22.19
C GLY A 54 4.19 4.17 21.79
N GLN A 55 3.02 4.03 22.42
CA GLN A 55 2.06 2.95 22.11
C GLN A 55 1.38 3.14 20.74
N ALA A 56 1.11 4.39 20.35
CA ALA A 56 0.57 4.67 19.02
C ALA A 56 1.57 4.34 17.90
N SER A 57 2.86 4.67 18.11
CA SER A 57 3.93 4.31 17.18
C SER A 57 4.15 2.80 17.11
N SER A 58 4.22 2.12 18.26
CA SER A 58 4.38 0.66 18.29
C SER A 58 3.22 -0.06 17.61
N LEU A 59 1.98 0.41 17.76
CA LEU A 59 0.83 -0.16 17.07
C LEU A 59 0.91 0.03 15.54
N TYR A 60 1.41 1.17 15.07
CA TYR A 60 1.67 1.38 13.64
C TYR A 60 2.74 0.42 13.12
N LEU A 61 3.89 0.32 13.81
CA LEU A 61 4.96 -0.61 13.40
C LEU A 61 4.47 -2.06 13.44
N PHE A 62 3.77 -2.45 14.51
CA PHE A 62 3.17 -3.77 14.63
C PHE A 62 2.24 -4.06 13.44
N SER A 63 1.35 -3.13 13.10
CA SER A 63 0.44 -3.29 11.95
C SER A 63 1.19 -3.37 10.63
N TYR A 64 2.24 -2.55 10.45
CA TYR A 64 3.08 -2.54 9.26
C TYR A 64 3.80 -3.88 9.06
N TYR A 65 4.43 -4.41 10.11
CA TYR A 65 5.14 -5.68 10.04
C TYR A 65 4.18 -6.87 9.95
N LEU A 66 3.07 -6.87 10.71
CA LEU A 66 2.06 -7.92 10.63
C LEU A 66 1.46 -7.99 9.22
N GLY A 67 1.10 -6.84 8.65
CA GLY A 67 0.61 -6.75 7.27
C GLY A 67 1.64 -7.24 6.27
N SER A 68 2.92 -6.85 6.43
CA SER A 68 4.02 -7.30 5.58
C SER A 68 4.23 -8.81 5.64
N SER A 69 4.18 -9.42 6.83
CA SER A 69 4.29 -10.87 7.00
C SER A 69 3.13 -11.61 6.31
N LEU A 70 1.89 -11.18 6.56
CA LEU A 70 0.71 -11.80 5.95
C LEU A 70 0.71 -11.65 4.42
N ALA A 71 0.94 -10.43 3.93
CA ALA A 71 0.95 -10.15 2.50
C ALA A 71 2.14 -10.82 1.80
N GLY A 72 3.29 -10.93 2.45
CA GLY A 72 4.46 -11.64 1.92
C GLY A 72 4.20 -13.13 1.77
N THR A 73 3.65 -13.78 2.80
CA THR A 73 3.31 -15.21 2.75
C THR A 73 2.22 -15.49 1.73
N LEU A 74 1.11 -14.74 1.76
CA LEU A 74 0.02 -14.92 0.79
C LEU A 74 0.45 -14.56 -0.63
N GLY A 75 1.28 -13.53 -0.81
CA GLY A 75 1.84 -13.17 -2.11
C GLY A 75 2.62 -14.32 -2.76
N GLY A 76 3.37 -15.09 -1.96
CA GLY A 76 4.04 -16.31 -2.44
C GLY A 76 3.06 -17.38 -2.96
N VAL A 77 1.91 -17.54 -2.30
CA VAL A 77 0.84 -18.45 -2.76
C VAL A 77 0.27 -17.99 -4.11
N PHE A 78 -0.05 -16.70 -4.25
CA PHE A 78 -0.54 -16.16 -5.53
C PHE A 78 0.48 -16.26 -6.65
N TRP A 79 1.77 -16.07 -6.34
CA TRP A 79 2.85 -16.29 -7.29
C TRP A 79 2.91 -17.74 -7.77
N HIS A 80 2.84 -18.70 -6.85
CA HIS A 80 2.93 -20.13 -7.20
C HIS A 80 1.76 -20.60 -8.09
N HIS A 81 0.54 -20.10 -7.86
CA HIS A 81 -0.64 -20.56 -8.60
C HIS A 81 -0.92 -19.77 -9.88
N TYR A 82 -0.59 -18.48 -9.92
CA TYR A 82 -1.05 -17.55 -10.98
C TYR A 82 0.06 -16.64 -11.51
N GLY A 83 1.31 -16.84 -11.09
CA GLY A 83 2.47 -16.05 -11.50
C GLY A 83 2.33 -14.57 -11.15
N TRP A 84 2.94 -13.71 -11.98
CA TRP A 84 2.94 -12.26 -11.76
C TRP A 84 1.56 -11.63 -11.79
N ASN A 85 0.68 -12.07 -12.69
CA ASN A 85 -0.69 -11.56 -12.78
C ASN A 85 -1.50 -11.85 -11.50
N GLY A 86 -1.26 -13.00 -10.86
CA GLY A 86 -1.81 -13.32 -9.55
C GLY A 86 -1.36 -12.37 -8.46
N VAL A 87 -0.05 -12.13 -8.38
CA VAL A 87 0.52 -11.20 -7.40
C VAL A 87 0.01 -9.77 -7.65
N GLY A 88 -0.04 -9.34 -8.91
CA GLY A 88 -0.57 -8.03 -9.25
C GLY A 88 -2.05 -7.87 -8.91
N GLY A 89 -2.88 -8.88 -9.17
CA GLY A 89 -4.28 -8.89 -8.74
C GLY A 89 -4.45 -8.84 -7.22
N PHE A 90 -3.63 -9.61 -6.49
CA PHE A 90 -3.62 -9.61 -5.02
C PHE A 90 -3.24 -8.25 -4.45
N ILE A 91 -2.15 -7.64 -4.94
CA ILE A 91 -1.73 -6.31 -4.50
C ILE A 91 -2.80 -5.27 -4.88
N ALA A 92 -3.38 -5.35 -6.09
CA ALA A 92 -4.43 -4.43 -6.51
C ALA A 92 -5.64 -4.46 -5.56
N LEU A 93 -6.06 -5.65 -5.12
CA LEU A 93 -7.13 -5.80 -4.13
C LEU A 93 -6.78 -5.15 -2.78
N LEU A 94 -5.55 -5.32 -2.29
CA LEU A 94 -5.08 -4.65 -1.06
C LEU A 94 -5.07 -3.12 -1.22
N LEU A 95 -4.65 -2.61 -2.38
CA LEU A 95 -4.64 -1.17 -2.66
C LEU A 95 -6.06 -0.60 -2.77
N LEU A 96 -6.99 -1.33 -3.39
CA LEU A 96 -8.41 -0.95 -3.43
C LEU A 96 -9.01 -0.93 -2.03
N ALA A 97 -8.73 -1.93 -1.19
CA ALA A 97 -9.15 -1.93 0.21
C ALA A 97 -8.56 -0.74 1.00
N ALA A 98 -7.30 -0.39 0.77
CA ALA A 98 -6.66 0.78 1.37
C ALA A 98 -7.32 2.09 0.91
N LEU A 99 -7.69 2.21 -0.38
CA LEU A 99 -8.43 3.36 -0.90
C LEU A 99 -9.82 3.46 -0.29
N LEU A 100 -10.57 2.36 -0.22
CA LEU A 100 -11.92 2.30 0.37
C LEU A 100 -11.93 2.68 1.86
N THR A 101 -10.99 2.13 2.63
CA THR A 101 -10.86 2.47 4.06
C THR A 101 -10.42 3.92 4.24
N GLY A 102 -9.51 4.41 3.40
CA GLY A 102 -9.07 5.80 3.40
C GLY A 102 -10.17 6.79 3.03
N THR A 103 -11.03 6.48 2.05
CA THR A 103 -12.15 7.34 1.66
C THR A 103 -13.24 7.35 2.72
N CYS A 104 -13.58 6.18 3.28
CA CYS A 104 -14.52 6.08 4.41
C CYS A 104 -14.05 6.91 5.61
N LEU A 105 -12.76 6.83 5.94
CA LEU A 105 -12.18 7.66 7.01
C LEU A 105 -12.21 9.15 6.66
N HIS A 106 -11.92 9.52 5.41
CA HIS A 106 -11.96 10.91 4.96
C HIS A 106 -13.38 11.50 5.04
N GLN A 107 -14.39 10.71 4.71
CA GLN A 107 -15.79 11.11 4.82
C GLN A 107 -16.25 11.28 6.28
N ARG A 108 -15.75 10.47 7.22
CA ARG A 108 -16.07 10.58 8.65
C ARG A 108 -15.39 11.76 9.37
N LEU A 109 -14.32 12.29 8.80
CA LEU A 109 -13.55 13.41 9.36
C LEU A 109 -13.96 14.78 8.79
N LYS A 110 -14.81 14.80 7.75
CA LYS A 110 -15.53 15.99 7.30
C LYS A 110 -16.80 16.15 8.11
#